data_AF-L0M050-F1
#
_entry.id   AF-L0M050-F1
#
_cell.length_a   1.000
_cell.length_b   1.000
_cell.length_c   1.000
_cell.angle_alpha   90.00
_cell.angle_beta   90.00
_cell.angle_gamma   90.00
#
_symmetry.space_group_name_H-M   'P 1'
#
loop_
_entity.id
_entity.type
_entity.pdbx_description
1 polymer ?
#
loop_
_entity_poly.entity_id
_entity_poly.type
_entity_poly.pdbx_seq_one_letter_code
_entity_poly.pdbx_strand_id
1 'polypeptide(L)'
;MVQTKRSDRPSEGADAQQAETADTQKSGKGSRRGRIFDYGELRLLLLAMLAERSSHGYELINEIKERFGGMYKPSPGVIYPTLTWLYDRSYAVIELEKGGRKRYSITDEGRAFLAANQAVSDMLMARVAPKGNSKSPKQLVGAMDHLKRALSLRIKLGPVADSVIDQMAEVIHSAADQLETLLTAPPQAKGAMTSIAEIATPNAHRYLRRLCTHFHHRTPVVSDETSGQFKMSMGEVRMEVVGDALFKVTLTALSAEKIPEMEEIIVRHLQETAVREVLEIHWQRAER
;
A
#
# COMPACT_ATOMS: atom_id res chain seq x y z
N MET A 1 -33.35 44.47 -68.09
CA MET A 1 -32.82 45.76 -67.60
C MET A 1 -33.84 46.36 -66.64
N VAL A 2 -33.83 45.94 -65.37
CA VAL A 2 -34.65 46.52 -64.28
C VAL A 2 -33.88 46.32 -62.96
N GLN A 3 -33.55 47.45 -62.33
CA GLN A 3 -33.37 47.79 -60.90
C GLN A 3 -32.29 47.06 -60.08
N THR A 4 -31.19 47.68 -59.63
CA THR A 4 -30.94 48.75 -58.61
C THR A 4 -31.32 48.46 -57.15
N LYS A 5 -30.25 48.36 -56.35
CA LYS A 5 -29.96 48.98 -55.04
C LYS A 5 -30.60 48.45 -53.75
N ARG A 6 -29.72 47.93 -52.88
CA ARG A 6 -29.48 48.26 -51.44
C ARG A 6 -28.51 47.17 -50.90
N SER A 7 -27.52 47.37 -50.03
CA SER A 7 -27.02 48.49 -49.24
C SER A 7 -25.68 48.05 -48.60
N ASP A 8 -24.73 48.98 -48.47
CA ASP A 8 -23.59 48.99 -47.53
C ASP A 8 -24.00 48.53 -46.10
N ARG A 9 -23.19 48.03 -45.15
CA ARG A 9 -21.76 47.75 -44.92
C ARG A 9 -21.65 46.88 -43.62
N PRO A 10 -20.45 46.45 -43.16
CA PRO A 10 -20.23 45.24 -42.35
C PRO A 10 -20.11 45.48 -40.83
N SER A 11 -20.11 44.39 -40.05
CA SER A 11 -19.11 44.15 -38.99
C SER A 11 -19.28 42.78 -38.35
N GLU A 12 -18.19 42.03 -38.31
CA GLU A 12 -17.94 40.95 -37.35
C GLU A 12 -17.81 41.56 -35.94
N GLY A 13 -18.39 40.88 -34.96
CA GLY A 13 -18.27 41.19 -33.54
C GLY A 13 -18.72 39.99 -32.73
N ALA A 14 -17.75 39.37 -32.07
CA ALA A 14 -17.91 38.31 -31.09
C ALA A 14 -18.66 38.77 -29.83
N ASP A 15 -18.94 37.79 -28.98
CA ASP A 15 -19.44 37.88 -27.60
C ASP A 15 -20.95 38.10 -27.40
N ALA A 16 -21.62 36.97 -27.12
CA ALA A 16 -22.88 36.93 -26.37
C ALA A 16 -22.69 36.08 -25.10
N GLN A 17 -22.67 36.82 -24.01
CA GLN A 17 -23.04 36.52 -22.63
C GLN A 17 -23.84 35.23 -22.30
N GLN A 18 -23.41 34.64 -21.17
CA GLN A 18 -24.20 34.19 -19.98
C GLN A 18 -25.17 33.00 -20.08
N ALA A 19 -24.90 32.01 -19.22
CA ALA A 19 -25.88 31.51 -18.25
C ALA A 19 -25.19 30.88 -17.03
N GLU A 20 -25.42 31.48 -15.86
CA GLU A 20 -25.27 30.85 -14.54
C GLU A 20 -26.18 29.61 -14.46
N THR A 21 -25.68 28.53 -13.86
CA THR A 21 -26.47 27.73 -12.91
C THR A 21 -25.57 27.10 -11.87
N ALA A 22 -26.13 27.05 -10.67
CA ALA A 22 -25.50 26.76 -9.41
C ALA A 22 -25.21 25.27 -9.17
N ASP A 23 -24.36 25.06 -8.17
CA ASP A 23 -24.49 24.00 -7.16
C ASP A 23 -24.36 22.54 -7.64
N THR A 24 -23.24 21.92 -7.28
CA THR A 24 -23.25 20.86 -6.26
C THR A 24 -21.82 20.42 -6.00
N GLN A 25 -21.37 20.80 -4.81
CA GLN A 25 -20.32 20.14 -4.05
C GLN A 25 -20.57 18.61 -4.02
N LYS A 26 -19.81 17.85 -4.81
CA LYS A 26 -19.55 16.44 -4.51
C LYS A 26 -18.06 16.22 -4.48
N SER A 27 -17.52 16.48 -3.29
CA SER A 27 -16.38 15.80 -2.72
C SER A 27 -16.56 14.29 -2.86
N GLY A 28 -16.17 13.75 -4.02
CA GLY A 28 -16.00 12.33 -4.25
C GLY A 28 -14.80 11.87 -3.44
N LYS A 29 -15.08 11.45 -2.20
CA LYS A 29 -14.21 10.71 -1.30
C LYS A 29 -13.90 9.36 -1.96
N GLY A 30 -13.05 9.40 -2.98
CA GLY A 30 -12.55 8.23 -3.70
C GLY A 30 -11.64 7.45 -2.77
N SER A 31 -12.20 6.37 -2.22
CA SER A 31 -11.54 5.24 -1.57
C SER A 31 -10.04 5.17 -1.87
N ARG A 32 -9.21 5.35 -0.83
CA ARG A 32 -7.77 5.01 -0.83
C ARG A 32 -7.62 3.49 -0.88
N ARG A 33 -8.07 2.88 -1.97
CA ARG A 33 -7.90 1.45 -2.25
C ARG A 33 -6.41 1.13 -2.20
N GLY A 34 -6.03 0.20 -1.32
CA GLY A 34 -4.67 -0.08 -0.87
C GLY A 34 -3.65 -0.16 -2.00
N ARG A 35 -2.89 0.93 -2.19
CA ARG A 35 -1.71 0.90 -3.05
C ARG A 35 -0.57 0.28 -2.27
N ILE A 36 0.08 -0.70 -2.89
CA ILE A 36 1.27 -1.36 -2.33
C ILE A 36 2.34 -0.30 -1.99
N PHE A 37 2.49 0.74 -2.81
CA PHE A 37 3.31 1.90 -2.47
C PHE A 37 2.47 3.18 -2.57
N ASP A 38 2.63 4.08 -1.60
CA ASP A 38 2.19 5.45 -1.81
C ASP A 38 3.12 6.19 -2.81
N TYR A 39 2.75 7.42 -3.20
CA TYR A 39 3.54 8.19 -4.17
C TYR A 39 4.91 8.62 -3.63
N GLY A 40 5.06 8.83 -2.32
CA GLY A 40 6.32 9.20 -1.69
C GLY A 40 7.27 7.99 -1.59
N GLU A 41 6.73 6.86 -1.15
CA GLU A 41 7.44 5.58 -1.06
C GLU A 41 7.96 5.14 -2.42
N LEU A 42 7.14 5.23 -3.46
CA LEU A 42 7.60 4.84 -4.79
C LEU A 42 8.73 5.73 -5.30
N ARG A 43 8.72 7.04 -5.00
CA ARG A 43 9.81 7.95 -5.37
C ARG A 43 11.11 7.54 -4.70
N LEU A 44 11.08 7.29 -3.39
CA LEU A 44 12.24 6.86 -2.63
C LEU A 44 12.75 5.49 -3.10
N LEU A 45 11.83 4.56 -3.40
CA LEU A 45 12.18 3.25 -3.93
C LEU A 45 12.89 3.35 -5.28
N LEU A 46 12.31 4.08 -6.24
CA LEU A 46 12.93 4.23 -7.56
C LEU A 46 14.28 4.95 -7.48
N LEU A 47 14.39 5.97 -6.61
CA LEU A 47 15.65 6.67 -6.40
C LEU A 47 16.71 5.75 -5.77
N ALA A 48 16.33 4.90 -4.80
CA ALA A 48 17.21 3.89 -4.21
C ALA A 48 17.71 2.87 -5.25
N MET A 49 16.81 2.37 -6.11
CA MET A 49 17.18 1.46 -7.20
C MET A 49 18.13 2.13 -8.21
N LEU A 50 17.91 3.40 -8.52
CA LEU A 50 18.81 4.18 -9.38
C LEU A 50 20.17 4.46 -8.73
N ALA A 51 20.25 4.45 -7.38
CA ALA A 51 21.51 4.51 -6.65
C ALA A 51 22.30 3.21 -6.72
N GLU A 52 21.62 2.05 -6.78
CA GLU A 52 22.27 0.75 -7.03
C GLU A 52 22.76 0.66 -8.47
N ARG A 53 21.93 1.06 -9.44
CA ARG A 53 22.25 0.95 -10.87
C ARG A 53 21.43 1.90 -11.73
N SER A 54 22.11 2.64 -12.61
CA SER A 54 21.47 3.39 -13.68
C SER A 54 20.65 2.49 -14.60
N SER A 55 19.36 2.80 -14.73
CA SER A 55 18.37 1.86 -15.30
C SER A 55 17.37 2.56 -16.20
N HIS A 56 16.79 1.79 -17.13
CA HIS A 56 15.68 2.26 -17.96
C HIS A 56 14.36 2.10 -17.22
N GLY A 57 13.36 2.92 -17.52
CA GLY A 57 12.05 2.85 -16.83
C GLY A 57 11.37 1.48 -16.91
N TYR A 58 11.52 0.75 -18.02
CA TYR A 58 11.02 -0.61 -18.15
C TYR A 58 11.84 -1.65 -17.36
N GLU A 59 13.12 -1.40 -17.15
CA GLU A 59 14.01 -2.26 -16.36
C GLU A 59 13.59 -2.18 -14.90
N LEU A 60 13.34 -0.97 -14.39
CA LEU A 60 12.80 -0.74 -13.04
C LEU A 60 11.45 -1.44 -12.84
N ILE A 61 10.54 -1.40 -13.84
CA ILE A 61 9.26 -2.13 -13.80
C ILE A 61 9.47 -3.63 -13.65
N ASN A 62 10.37 -4.20 -14.45
CA ASN A 62 10.63 -5.64 -14.46
C ASN A 62 11.37 -6.09 -13.21
N GLU A 63 12.29 -5.27 -12.72
CA GLU A 63 13.04 -5.53 -11.51
C GLU A 63 12.14 -5.51 -10.28
N ILE A 64 11.25 -4.51 -10.16
CA ILE A 64 10.22 -4.51 -9.10
C ILE A 64 9.35 -5.78 -9.22
N LYS A 65 8.95 -6.17 -10.43
CA LYS A 65 8.19 -7.41 -10.63
C LYS A 65 8.93 -8.65 -10.13
N GLU A 66 10.20 -8.77 -10.46
CA GLU A 66 11.02 -9.92 -10.08
C GLU A 66 11.24 -9.96 -8.56
N ARG A 67 11.56 -8.81 -7.97
CA ARG A 67 11.71 -8.61 -6.53
C ARG A 67 10.43 -8.95 -5.74
N PHE A 68 9.24 -8.76 -6.35
CA PHE A 68 7.94 -9.19 -5.81
C PHE A 68 7.52 -10.60 -6.22
N GLY A 69 8.41 -11.43 -6.78
CA GLY A 69 8.11 -12.80 -7.18
C GLY A 69 6.95 -12.90 -8.16
N GLY A 70 6.79 -11.89 -9.04
CA GLY A 70 5.73 -11.83 -10.04
C GLY A 70 4.35 -11.38 -9.52
N MET A 71 4.18 -11.21 -8.21
CA MET A 71 2.88 -10.91 -7.60
C MET A 71 2.45 -9.45 -7.82
N TYR A 72 3.41 -8.54 -7.95
CA TYR A 72 3.17 -7.13 -8.20
C TYR A 72 3.98 -6.67 -9.41
N LYS A 73 3.34 -5.93 -10.33
CA LYS A 73 4.03 -5.24 -11.43
C LYS A 73 3.51 -3.80 -11.49
N PRO A 74 4.34 -2.79 -11.22
CA PRO A 74 3.90 -1.41 -11.30
C PRO A 74 3.55 -1.04 -12.75
N SER A 75 2.53 -0.21 -12.93
CA SER A 75 2.12 0.23 -14.26
C SER A 75 3.04 1.32 -14.79
N PRO A 76 3.24 1.40 -16.12
CA PRO A 76 3.93 2.53 -16.76
C PRO A 76 3.40 3.89 -16.32
N GLY A 77 2.08 4.02 -16.18
CA GLY A 77 1.40 5.28 -15.80
C GLY A 77 1.68 5.74 -14.37
N VAL A 78 2.32 4.92 -13.54
CA VAL A 78 2.77 5.30 -12.20
C VAL A 78 4.29 5.48 -12.17
N ILE A 79 5.04 4.67 -12.91
CA ILE A 79 6.52 4.74 -12.95
C ILE A 79 7.01 5.98 -13.69
N TYR A 80 6.55 6.21 -14.92
CA TYR A 80 7.10 7.30 -15.73
C TYR A 80 6.82 8.69 -15.14
N PRO A 81 5.61 9.01 -14.62
CA PRO A 81 5.41 10.27 -13.92
C PRO A 81 6.28 10.42 -12.67
N THR A 82 6.59 9.32 -11.99
CA THR A 82 7.47 9.33 -10.83
C THR A 82 8.92 9.62 -11.23
N LEU A 83 9.40 9.02 -12.33
CA LEU A 83 10.72 9.29 -12.90
C LEU A 83 10.83 10.72 -13.43
N THR A 84 9.79 11.24 -14.07
CA THR A 84 9.71 12.66 -14.47
C THR A 84 9.82 13.55 -13.25
N TRP A 85 9.10 13.25 -12.17
CA TRP A 85 9.20 14.04 -10.94
C TRP A 85 10.61 14.02 -10.33
N LEU A 86 11.28 12.87 -10.32
CA LEU A 86 12.67 12.76 -9.84
C LEU A 86 13.63 13.58 -10.72
N TYR A 87 13.40 13.61 -12.03
CA TYR A 87 14.15 14.44 -12.97
C TYR A 87 13.90 15.93 -12.76
N ASP A 88 12.64 16.35 -12.66
CA ASP A 88 12.24 17.75 -12.45
C ASP A 88 12.76 18.32 -11.12
N ARG A 89 12.94 17.47 -10.11
CA ARG A 89 13.55 17.81 -8.83
C ARG A 89 15.06 17.69 -8.80
N SER A 90 15.68 17.40 -9.94
CA SER A 90 17.14 17.21 -10.08
C SER A 90 17.69 16.09 -9.20
N TYR A 91 16.87 15.13 -8.77
CA TYR A 91 17.31 13.93 -8.05
C TYR A 91 17.77 12.81 -8.99
N ALA A 92 17.31 12.84 -10.24
CA ALA A 92 17.75 11.95 -11.30
C ALA A 92 18.07 12.75 -12.57
N VAL A 93 18.99 12.25 -13.38
CA VAL A 93 19.30 12.77 -14.72
C VAL A 93 18.93 11.75 -15.78
N ILE A 94 18.66 12.23 -16.98
CA ILE A 94 18.33 11.41 -18.14
C ILE A 94 19.50 11.46 -19.12
N GLU A 95 20.07 10.30 -19.40
CA GLU A 95 21.04 10.11 -20.47
C GLU A 95 20.36 9.46 -21.67
N LEU A 96 20.55 10.06 -22.85
CA LEU A 96 20.03 9.53 -24.11
C LEU A 96 21.04 8.53 -24.69
N GLU A 97 20.64 7.26 -24.74
CA GLU A 97 21.44 6.23 -25.39
C GLU A 97 21.17 6.13 -26.89
N LYS A 98 22.07 5.46 -27.61
CA LYS A 98 21.89 5.11 -29.01
C LYS A 98 20.55 4.38 -29.20
N GLY A 99 19.70 4.91 -30.07
CA GLY A 99 18.34 4.41 -30.32
C GLY A 99 17.22 5.12 -29.55
N GLY A 100 17.50 6.28 -28.93
CA GLY A 100 16.47 7.15 -28.33
C GLY A 100 15.93 6.64 -26.99
N ARG A 101 16.61 5.67 -26.36
CA ARG A 101 16.24 5.13 -25.06
C ARG A 101 16.76 6.04 -23.94
N LYS A 102 15.91 6.32 -22.96
CA LYS A 102 16.24 7.16 -21.80
C LYS A 102 16.75 6.29 -20.65
N ARG A 103 18.03 6.45 -20.31
CA ARG A 103 18.63 5.91 -19.08
C ARG A 103 18.47 6.92 -17.96
N TYR A 104 17.99 6.47 -16.81
CA TYR A 104 17.95 7.30 -15.61
C TYR A 104 19.15 6.96 -14.73
N SER A 105 19.79 7.99 -14.18
CA SER A 105 20.90 7.88 -13.22
C SER A 105 20.63 8.83 -12.05
N ILE A 106 21.02 8.45 -10.83
CA ILE A 106 20.88 9.33 -9.66
C ILE A 106 21.92 10.47 -9.69
N THR A 107 21.54 11.65 -9.23
CA THR A 107 22.43 12.82 -9.05
C THR A 107 23.02 12.87 -7.63
N ASP A 108 23.90 13.83 -7.37
CA ASP A 108 24.43 14.05 -6.03
C ASP A 108 23.36 14.63 -5.08
N GLU A 109 22.47 15.48 -5.59
CA GLU A 109 21.29 15.95 -4.87
C GLU A 109 20.34 14.78 -4.54
N GLY A 110 20.16 13.85 -5.48
CA GLY A 110 19.39 12.64 -5.28
C GLY A 110 20.01 11.74 -4.20
N ARG A 111 21.33 11.58 -4.21
CA ARG A 111 22.07 10.84 -3.16
C ARG A 111 21.90 11.50 -1.78
N ALA A 112 22.01 12.82 -1.70
CA ALA A 112 21.79 13.56 -0.45
C ALA A 112 20.35 13.40 0.06
N PHE A 113 19.37 13.48 -0.84
CA PHE A 113 17.97 13.24 -0.51
C PHE A 113 17.73 11.80 -0.04
N LEU A 114 18.36 10.81 -0.67
CA LEU A 114 18.28 9.41 -0.24
C LEU A 114 18.90 9.22 1.14
N ALA A 115 20.09 9.79 1.40
CA ALA A 115 20.75 9.73 2.70
C ALA A 115 19.91 10.36 3.82
N ALA A 116 19.25 11.50 3.55
CA ALA A 116 18.33 12.13 4.49
C ALA A 116 17.09 11.25 4.82
N ASN A 117 16.75 10.31 3.94
CA ASN A 117 15.60 9.40 4.07
C ASN A 117 16.03 7.94 4.22
N GLN A 118 17.27 7.69 4.65
CA GLN A 118 17.91 6.37 4.60
C GLN A 118 17.10 5.28 5.30
N ALA A 119 16.56 5.56 6.49
CA ALA A 119 15.74 4.59 7.23
C ALA A 119 14.51 4.13 6.42
N VAL A 120 13.88 5.05 5.68
CA VAL A 120 12.70 4.75 4.87
C VAL A 120 13.10 4.05 3.58
N SER A 121 14.17 4.50 2.91
CA SER A 121 14.66 3.82 1.70
C SER A 121 15.11 2.40 1.99
N ASP A 122 15.81 2.16 3.10
CA ASP A 122 16.28 0.84 3.50
C ASP A 122 15.11 -0.09 3.82
N MET A 123 14.08 0.41 4.51
CA MET A 123 12.84 -0.33 4.74
C MET A 123 12.14 -0.72 3.43
N LEU A 124 12.04 0.21 2.48
CA LEU A 124 11.43 -0.03 1.17
C LEU A 124 12.25 -1.01 0.34
N MET A 125 13.58 -0.89 0.37
CA MET A 125 14.48 -1.82 -0.31
C MET A 125 14.45 -3.22 0.31
N ALA A 126 14.34 -3.33 1.64
CA ALA A 126 14.15 -4.60 2.33
C ALA A 126 12.82 -5.27 1.96
N ARG A 127 11.75 -4.48 1.78
CA ARG A 127 10.44 -4.97 1.33
C ARG A 127 10.49 -5.54 -0.09
N VAL A 128 11.35 -4.99 -0.95
CA VAL A 128 11.59 -5.48 -2.32
C VAL A 128 12.89 -6.28 -2.43
N ALA A 129 13.50 -6.69 -1.32
CA ALA A 129 14.73 -7.46 -1.40
C ALA A 129 14.40 -8.80 -2.08
N PRO A 130 15.21 -9.26 -3.04
CA PRO A 130 15.03 -10.58 -3.61
C PRO A 130 15.16 -11.60 -2.46
N LYS A 131 14.02 -12.07 -1.95
CA LYS A 131 14.00 -13.15 -0.95
C LYS A 131 14.69 -14.34 -1.60
N GLY A 132 15.87 -14.68 -1.09
CA GLY A 132 16.71 -15.74 -1.63
C GLY A 132 15.87 -16.97 -1.98
N ASN A 133 15.75 -17.26 -3.28
CA ASN A 133 15.10 -18.44 -3.83
C ASN A 133 13.70 -18.81 -3.30
N SER A 134 12.92 -17.91 -2.70
CA SER A 134 11.49 -18.16 -2.54
C SER A 134 10.82 -17.84 -3.88
N LYS A 135 10.94 -18.75 -4.86
CA LYS A 135 9.99 -18.79 -5.97
C LYS A 135 8.61 -18.70 -5.32
N SER A 136 7.85 -17.62 -5.58
CA SER A 136 6.42 -17.62 -5.30
C SER A 136 5.91 -18.97 -5.80
N PRO A 137 5.32 -19.82 -4.93
CA PRO A 137 4.93 -21.18 -5.32
C PRO A 137 4.25 -21.11 -6.68
N LYS A 138 4.74 -21.86 -7.69
CA LYS A 138 4.24 -21.74 -9.08
C LYS A 138 2.71 -21.84 -9.15
N GLN A 139 2.12 -22.54 -8.18
CA GLN A 139 0.69 -22.65 -7.93
C GLN A 139 0.01 -21.29 -7.68
N LEU A 140 0.58 -20.41 -6.86
CA LEU A 140 0.05 -19.07 -6.58
C LEU A 140 0.17 -18.15 -7.80
N VAL A 141 1.31 -18.20 -8.49
CA VAL A 141 1.50 -17.41 -9.73
C VAL A 141 0.48 -17.84 -10.79
N GLY A 142 0.30 -19.15 -10.99
CA GLY A 142 -0.69 -19.69 -11.91
C GLY A 142 -2.14 -19.33 -11.54
N ALA A 143 -2.48 -19.36 -10.25
CA ALA A 143 -3.80 -18.95 -9.77
C ALA A 143 -4.09 -17.47 -10.04
N MET A 144 -3.11 -16.60 -9.79
CA MET A 144 -3.23 -15.16 -10.08
C MET A 144 -3.32 -14.86 -11.57
N ASP A 145 -2.55 -15.56 -12.40
CA ASP A 145 -2.62 -15.42 -13.86
C ASP A 145 -3.98 -15.88 -14.40
N HIS A 146 -4.55 -16.95 -13.82
CA HIS A 146 -5.89 -17.38 -14.15
C HIS A 146 -6.94 -16.31 -13.82
N LEU A 147 -6.90 -15.75 -12.61
CA LEU A 147 -7.81 -14.67 -12.19
C LEU A 147 -7.71 -13.45 -13.12
N LYS A 148 -6.49 -12.98 -13.39
CA LYS A 148 -6.24 -11.84 -14.30
C LYS A 148 -6.80 -12.08 -15.69
N ARG A 149 -6.65 -13.31 -16.22
CA ARG A 149 -7.17 -13.67 -17.55
C ARG A 149 -8.69 -13.68 -17.57
N ALA A 150 -9.35 -14.25 -16.56
CA ALA A 150 -10.81 -14.28 -16.46
C ALA A 150 -11.40 -12.86 -16.45
N LEU A 151 -10.82 -11.96 -15.65
CA LEU A 151 -11.22 -10.55 -15.58
C LEU A 151 -10.96 -9.81 -16.90
N SER A 152 -9.78 -9.99 -17.48
CA SER A 152 -9.37 -9.30 -18.71
C SER A 152 -10.20 -9.69 -19.92
N LEU A 153 -10.64 -10.95 -20.01
CA LEU A 153 -11.52 -11.42 -21.08
C LEU A 153 -12.91 -10.79 -20.94
N ARG A 154 -13.46 -10.72 -19.73
CA ARG A 154 -14.79 -10.14 -19.50
C ARG A 154 -14.84 -8.64 -19.78
N ILE A 155 -13.83 -7.89 -19.33
CA ILE A 155 -13.76 -6.43 -19.49
C ILE A 155 -13.56 -6.04 -20.97
N LYS A 156 -12.88 -6.87 -21.77
CA LYS A 156 -12.66 -6.60 -23.21
C LYS A 156 -13.86 -6.90 -24.11
N LEU A 157 -14.87 -7.62 -23.61
CA LEU A 157 -16.04 -8.05 -24.40
C LEU A 157 -17.17 -7.01 -24.43
N GLY A 158 -16.98 -5.83 -23.84
CA GLY A 158 -17.94 -4.71 -23.85
C GLY A 158 -18.26 -4.17 -22.45
N PRO A 159 -19.14 -3.17 -22.35
CA PRO A 159 -19.51 -2.58 -21.07
C PRO A 159 -20.18 -3.62 -20.15
N VAL A 160 -19.74 -3.65 -18.90
CA VAL A 160 -20.26 -4.53 -17.86
C VAL A 160 -21.19 -3.69 -16.98
N ALA A 161 -22.37 -4.22 -16.64
CA ALA A 161 -23.28 -3.54 -15.73
C ALA A 161 -22.64 -3.36 -14.35
N ASP A 162 -22.88 -2.21 -13.70
CA ASP A 162 -22.30 -1.89 -12.38
C ASP A 162 -22.60 -2.97 -11.34
N SER A 163 -23.80 -3.54 -11.36
CA SER A 163 -24.19 -4.65 -10.48
C SER A 163 -23.28 -5.90 -10.62
N VAL A 164 -22.77 -6.15 -11.82
CA VAL A 164 -21.84 -7.27 -12.08
C VAL A 164 -20.43 -6.90 -11.61
N ILE A 165 -20.03 -5.63 -11.72
CA ILE A 165 -18.75 -5.13 -11.19
C ILE A 165 -18.73 -5.27 -9.66
N ASP A 166 -19.83 -4.92 -8.99
CA ASP A 166 -19.97 -5.05 -7.54
C ASP A 166 -19.87 -6.51 -7.09
N GLN A 167 -20.57 -7.42 -7.76
CA GLN A 167 -20.47 -8.87 -7.51
C GLN A 167 -19.05 -9.40 -7.73
N MET A 168 -18.37 -8.96 -8.79
CA MET A 168 -16.97 -9.34 -9.04
C MET A 168 -16.04 -8.84 -7.94
N ALA A 169 -16.26 -7.61 -7.45
CA ALA A 169 -15.47 -7.05 -6.35
C ALA A 169 -15.71 -7.82 -5.04
N GLU A 170 -16.95 -8.19 -4.74
CA GLU A 170 -17.32 -8.98 -3.56
C GLU A 170 -16.62 -10.35 -3.55
N VAL A 171 -16.61 -11.06 -4.69
CA VAL A 171 -15.89 -12.34 -4.82
C VAL A 171 -14.39 -12.17 -4.57
N ILE A 172 -13.78 -11.10 -5.09
CA ILE A 172 -12.36 -10.82 -4.87
C ILE A 172 -12.06 -10.50 -3.42
N HIS A 173 -12.89 -9.69 -2.76
CA HIS A 173 -12.75 -9.37 -1.34
C HIS A 173 -12.90 -10.64 -0.48
N SER A 174 -13.93 -11.45 -0.72
CA SER A 174 -14.11 -12.72 0.01
C SER A 174 -12.92 -13.68 -0.16
N ALA A 175 -12.36 -13.76 -1.37
CA ALA A 175 -11.16 -14.56 -1.61
C ALA A 175 -9.93 -13.98 -0.87
N ALA A 176 -9.81 -12.65 -0.77
CA ALA A 176 -8.77 -12.00 0.01
C ALA A 176 -8.94 -12.30 1.52
N ASP A 177 -10.14 -12.17 2.08
CA ASP A 177 -10.43 -12.46 3.49
C ASP A 177 -10.12 -13.92 3.85
N GLN A 178 -10.41 -14.86 2.94
CA GLN A 178 -10.07 -16.27 3.12
C GLN A 178 -8.56 -16.50 3.08
N LEU A 179 -7.85 -15.84 2.17
CA LEU A 179 -6.38 -15.91 2.10
C LEU A 179 -5.75 -15.28 3.33
N GLU A 180 -6.27 -14.14 3.79
CA GLU A 180 -5.88 -13.53 5.05
C GLU A 180 -6.11 -14.52 6.18
N THR A 181 -7.29 -15.13 6.32
CA THR A 181 -7.53 -16.16 7.34
C THR A 181 -6.50 -17.30 7.30
N LEU A 182 -6.11 -17.77 6.11
CA LEU A 182 -5.10 -18.84 5.95
C LEU A 182 -3.67 -18.37 6.29
N LEU A 183 -3.31 -17.16 5.89
CA LEU A 183 -1.98 -16.57 6.11
C LEU A 183 -1.84 -15.99 7.53
N THR A 184 -2.97 -15.69 8.15
CA THR A 184 -3.19 -15.17 9.50
C THR A 184 -3.65 -16.33 10.42
N ALA A 185 -3.57 -17.59 9.99
CA ALA A 185 -3.63 -18.71 10.92
C ALA A 185 -2.36 -18.72 11.79
N PRO A 186 -2.45 -18.80 13.14
CA PRO A 186 -1.27 -18.81 14.00
C PRO A 186 -0.30 -19.92 13.57
N PRO A 187 1.03 -19.70 13.64
CA PRO A 187 2.00 -20.73 13.32
C PRO A 187 1.74 -21.97 14.19
N GLN A 188 1.39 -23.10 13.56
CA GLN A 188 1.20 -24.39 14.23
C GLN A 188 2.55 -25.02 14.61
N ALA A 189 3.38 -24.28 15.36
CA ALA A 189 4.58 -24.84 15.97
C ALA A 189 4.16 -25.60 17.24
N LYS A 190 4.45 -26.90 17.31
CA LYS A 190 4.31 -27.68 18.56
C LYS A 190 5.07 -26.97 19.68
N GLY A 191 4.38 -26.57 20.75
CA GLY A 191 4.93 -25.84 21.89
C GLY A 191 4.74 -24.31 21.85
N ALA A 192 4.06 -23.76 20.83
CA ALA A 192 3.69 -22.35 20.80
C ALA A 192 2.57 -22.08 21.80
N MET A 193 2.83 -21.18 22.76
CA MET A 193 1.79 -20.69 23.67
C MET A 193 1.12 -19.45 23.08
N THR A 194 -0.18 -19.32 23.35
CA THR A 194 -0.94 -18.13 22.96
C THR A 194 -1.43 -17.41 24.22
N SER A 195 -1.34 -16.09 24.23
CA SER A 195 -1.93 -15.24 25.28
C SER A 195 -2.81 -14.18 24.65
N ILE A 196 -4.04 -14.05 25.13
CA ILE A 196 -5.05 -13.16 24.56
C ILE A 196 -5.45 -12.15 25.62
N ALA A 197 -5.43 -10.87 25.28
CA ALA A 197 -6.00 -9.80 26.10
C ALA A 197 -7.17 -9.16 25.36
N GLU A 198 -8.28 -9.00 26.06
CA GLU A 198 -9.45 -8.25 25.60
C GLU A 198 -9.57 -6.99 26.45
N ILE A 199 -9.48 -5.83 25.80
CA ILE A 199 -9.38 -4.53 26.46
C ILE A 199 -10.57 -3.69 26.00
N ALA A 200 -11.46 -3.37 26.94
CA ALA A 200 -12.59 -2.49 26.67
C ALA A 200 -12.08 -1.03 26.63
N THR A 201 -12.10 -0.42 25.45
CA THR A 201 -11.71 0.98 25.26
C THR A 201 -12.39 1.61 24.05
N PRO A 202 -12.96 2.82 24.17
CA PRO A 202 -13.50 3.57 23.03
C PRO A 202 -12.39 4.07 22.07
N ASN A 203 -11.13 3.96 22.46
CA ASN A 203 -9.97 4.42 21.69
C ASN A 203 -9.22 3.27 20.99
N ALA A 204 -9.86 2.12 20.77
CA ALA A 204 -9.24 0.91 20.23
C ALA A 204 -8.42 1.17 18.94
N HIS A 205 -9.00 1.89 17.98
CA HIS A 205 -8.34 2.28 16.72
C HIS A 205 -7.06 3.12 16.93
N ARG A 206 -7.05 3.97 17.96
CA ARG A 206 -5.89 4.81 18.29
C ARG A 206 -4.74 3.97 18.82
N TYR A 207 -5.03 3.00 19.68
CA TYR A 207 -4.03 2.07 20.21
C TYR A 207 -3.48 1.16 19.14
N LEU A 208 -4.35 0.58 18.29
CA LEU A 208 -3.96 -0.20 17.11
C LEU A 208 -2.96 0.58 16.25
N ARG A 209 -3.35 1.77 15.79
CA ARG A 209 -2.51 2.59 14.90
C ARG A 209 -1.18 2.95 15.54
N ARG A 210 -1.17 3.27 16.84
CA ARG A 210 0.04 3.70 17.54
C ARG A 210 1.01 2.55 17.79
N LEU A 211 0.51 1.37 18.17
CA LEU A 211 1.33 0.15 18.27
C LEU A 211 1.90 -0.21 16.89
N CYS A 212 1.06 -0.26 15.85
CA CYS A 212 1.52 -0.49 14.48
C CYS A 212 2.60 0.51 14.07
N THR A 213 2.41 1.82 14.32
CA THR A 213 3.39 2.87 13.99
C THR A 213 4.69 2.70 14.77
N HIS A 214 4.61 2.36 16.06
CA HIS A 214 5.78 2.18 16.91
C HIS A 214 6.65 1.00 16.44
N PHE A 215 6.01 -0.12 16.11
CA PHE A 215 6.72 -1.33 15.66
C PHE A 215 7.09 -1.31 14.17
N HIS A 216 6.51 -0.41 13.37
CA HIS A 216 6.83 -0.24 11.95
C HIS A 216 8.33 0.03 11.69
N HIS A 217 9.00 0.68 12.63
CA HIS A 217 10.43 0.98 12.53
C HIS A 217 11.34 -0.22 12.82
N ARG A 218 10.81 -1.32 13.38
CA ARG A 218 11.61 -2.49 13.81
C ARG A 218 11.26 -3.79 13.10
N THR A 219 10.04 -3.91 12.59
CA THR A 219 9.56 -5.09 11.88
C THR A 219 8.58 -4.68 10.77
N PRO A 220 8.50 -5.39 9.62
CA PRO A 220 7.33 -5.31 8.74
C PRO A 220 6.03 -5.55 9.51
N VAL A 221 5.22 -4.49 9.63
CA VAL A 221 3.86 -4.51 10.18
C VAL A 221 2.88 -4.55 9.01
N VAL A 222 1.96 -5.52 9.03
CA VAL A 222 0.80 -5.55 8.15
C VAL A 222 -0.38 -5.02 8.95
N SER A 223 -1.00 -3.93 8.52
CA SER A 223 -2.14 -3.35 9.23
C SER A 223 -3.16 -2.78 8.25
N ASP A 224 -4.43 -2.90 8.60
CA ASP A 224 -5.56 -2.24 7.94
C ASP A 224 -6.21 -1.22 8.90
N GLU A 225 -7.47 -0.84 8.68
CA GLU A 225 -8.19 0.13 9.54
C GLU A 225 -8.61 -0.47 10.90
N THR A 226 -8.84 -1.79 10.99
CA THR A 226 -9.39 -2.49 12.16
C THR A 226 -8.47 -3.58 12.71
N SER A 227 -7.39 -3.92 12.02
CA SER A 227 -6.48 -5.00 12.38
C SER A 227 -5.01 -4.63 12.13
N GLY A 228 -4.12 -5.31 12.86
CA GLY A 228 -2.69 -5.07 12.79
C GLY A 228 -1.92 -6.30 13.25
N GLN A 229 -0.86 -6.64 12.51
CA GLN A 229 -0.03 -7.80 12.76
C GLN A 229 1.43 -7.47 12.54
N PHE A 230 2.28 -7.93 13.45
CA PHE A 230 3.72 -7.82 13.29
C PHE A 230 4.43 -8.96 14.00
N LYS A 231 5.61 -9.29 13.49
CA LYS A 231 6.50 -10.29 14.09
C LYS A 231 7.54 -9.65 15.00
N MET A 232 7.96 -10.38 16.01
CA MET A 232 9.05 -10.02 16.90
C MET A 232 10.01 -11.19 16.99
N SER A 233 11.20 -10.97 17.54
CA SER A 233 12.21 -12.03 17.75
C SER A 233 11.68 -13.21 18.58
N MET A 234 10.71 -12.95 19.45
CA MET A 234 10.18 -13.90 20.45
C MET A 234 8.80 -14.47 20.12
N GLY A 235 8.13 -13.95 19.08
CA GLY A 235 6.78 -14.36 18.74
C GLY A 235 6.08 -13.43 17.76
N GLU A 236 4.80 -13.64 17.57
CA GLU A 236 3.92 -12.86 16.71
C GLU A 236 2.87 -12.14 17.54
N VAL A 237 2.59 -10.90 17.16
CA VAL A 237 1.56 -10.06 17.80
C VAL A 237 0.50 -9.76 16.77
N ARG A 238 -0.75 -10.03 17.13
CA ARG A 238 -1.93 -9.66 16.38
C ARG A 238 -2.81 -8.78 17.24
N MET A 239 -3.40 -7.78 16.59
CA MET A 239 -4.27 -6.82 17.20
C MET A 239 -5.50 -6.67 16.31
N GLU A 240 -6.66 -6.59 16.91
CA GLU A 240 -7.93 -6.49 16.21
C GLU A 240 -8.86 -5.58 17.02
N VAL A 241 -9.61 -4.74 16.32
CA VAL A 241 -10.66 -3.90 16.88
C VAL A 241 -11.99 -4.56 16.54
N VAL A 242 -12.70 -5.02 17.57
CA VAL A 242 -13.99 -5.70 17.43
C VAL A 242 -15.09 -4.72 17.81
N GLY A 243 -15.86 -4.26 16.82
CA GLY A 243 -16.85 -3.20 17.04
C GLY A 243 -16.21 -1.86 17.43
N ASP A 244 -16.90 -1.05 18.22
CA ASP A 244 -16.48 0.33 18.51
C ASP A 244 -15.64 0.49 19.78
N ALA A 245 -15.65 -0.50 20.67
CA ALA A 245 -15.12 -0.36 22.03
C ALA A 245 -14.30 -1.56 22.54
N LEU A 246 -14.01 -2.56 21.70
CA LEU A 246 -13.21 -3.71 22.11
C LEU A 246 -11.92 -3.79 21.31
N PHE A 247 -10.80 -3.78 22.01
CA PHE A 247 -9.48 -3.99 21.46
C PHE A 247 -8.94 -5.34 21.91
N LYS A 248 -8.73 -6.24 20.95
CA LYS A 248 -8.22 -7.58 21.19
C LYS A 248 -6.77 -7.67 20.78
N VAL A 249 -5.92 -8.14 21.68
CA VAL A 249 -4.50 -8.41 21.41
C VAL A 249 -4.24 -9.89 21.60
N THR A 250 -3.69 -10.53 20.58
CA THR A 250 -3.31 -11.94 20.59
C THR A 250 -1.80 -12.05 20.40
N LEU A 251 -1.12 -12.63 21.39
CA LEU A 251 0.30 -12.92 21.38
C LEU A 251 0.49 -14.40 21.12
N THR A 252 1.33 -14.75 20.16
CA THR A 252 1.74 -16.13 19.90
C THR A 252 3.25 -16.22 20.07
N ALA A 253 3.72 -16.79 21.18
CA ALA A 253 5.15 -16.95 21.42
C ALA A 253 5.69 -18.24 20.83
N LEU A 254 6.98 -18.24 20.48
CA LEU A 254 7.69 -19.45 20.03
C LEU A 254 7.94 -20.46 21.17
N SER A 255 7.83 -20.02 22.42
CA SER A 255 7.98 -20.82 23.64
C SER A 255 7.14 -20.23 24.78
N ALA A 256 6.61 -21.08 25.66
CA ALA A 256 5.90 -20.70 26.89
C ALA A 256 6.65 -19.69 27.75
N GLU A 257 7.98 -19.84 27.85
CA GLU A 257 8.85 -18.99 28.67
C GLU A 257 8.91 -17.54 28.19
N LYS A 258 8.56 -17.30 26.92
CA LYS A 258 8.63 -15.97 26.28
C LYS A 258 7.33 -15.18 26.34
N ILE A 259 6.22 -15.82 26.74
CA ILE A 259 4.91 -15.14 26.86
C ILE A 259 4.95 -13.98 27.87
N PRO A 260 5.49 -14.13 29.10
CA PRO A 260 5.49 -13.03 30.07
C PRO A 260 6.27 -11.80 29.59
N GLU A 261 7.39 -12.02 28.90
CA GLU A 261 8.21 -10.96 28.30
C GLU A 261 7.44 -10.21 27.20
N MET A 262 6.68 -10.94 26.36
CA MET A 262 5.80 -10.34 25.34
C MET A 262 4.64 -9.55 25.95
N GLU A 263 3.97 -10.10 26.97
CA GLU A 263 2.88 -9.44 27.69
C GLU A 263 3.37 -8.11 28.29
N GLU A 264 4.52 -8.11 28.96
CA GLU A 264 5.11 -6.92 29.59
C GLU A 264 5.46 -5.84 28.55
N ILE A 265 6.05 -6.23 27.41
CA ILE A 265 6.35 -5.28 26.33
C ILE A 265 5.07 -4.60 25.86
N ILE A 266 4.01 -5.35 25.59
CA ILE A 266 2.76 -4.78 25.08
C ILE A 266 2.07 -3.93 26.13
N VAL A 267 2.00 -4.38 27.38
CA VAL A 267 1.45 -3.61 28.50
C VAL A 267 2.19 -2.28 28.64
N ARG A 268 3.52 -2.28 28.62
CA ARG A 268 4.32 -1.05 28.70
C ARG A 268 3.98 -0.06 27.58
N HIS A 269 3.90 -0.52 26.32
CA HIS A 269 3.56 0.36 25.20
C HIS A 269 2.11 0.86 25.27
N LEU A 270 1.18 0.05 25.76
CA LEU A 270 -0.21 0.47 25.97
C LEU A 270 -0.32 1.50 27.10
N GLN A 271 0.36 1.30 28.22
CA GLN A 271 0.38 2.24 29.35
C GLN A 271 1.06 3.57 29.00
N GLU A 272 2.19 3.53 28.28
CA GLU A 272 2.88 4.73 27.77
C GLU A 272 2.01 5.53 26.79
N THR A 273 1.08 4.86 26.09
CA THR A 273 0.17 5.52 25.16
C THR A 273 -1.15 5.96 25.79
N ALA A 274 -1.56 5.30 26.86
CA ALA A 274 -2.77 5.55 27.65
C ALA A 274 -2.53 6.57 28.80
N VAL A 275 -1.73 7.61 28.59
CA VAL A 275 -1.41 8.65 29.59
C VAL A 275 -2.66 9.33 30.21
N ARG A 276 -3.82 9.21 29.56
CA ARG A 276 -5.10 9.80 29.99
C ARG A 276 -6.23 8.78 30.21
N GLU A 277 -5.93 7.47 30.15
CA GLU A 277 -6.94 6.40 30.24
C GLU A 277 -6.35 5.22 31.01
N VAL A 278 -7.09 4.69 31.99
CA VAL A 278 -6.68 3.47 32.69
C VAL A 278 -7.20 2.28 31.90
N LEU A 279 -6.30 1.50 31.32
CA LEU A 279 -6.65 0.27 30.59
C LEU A 279 -6.61 -0.91 31.55
N GLU A 280 -7.73 -1.59 31.73
CA GLU A 280 -7.77 -2.91 32.37
C GLU A 280 -7.36 -3.96 31.35
N ILE A 281 -6.17 -4.53 31.53
CA ILE A 281 -5.58 -5.52 30.61
C ILE A 281 -5.53 -6.86 31.35
N HIS A 282 -6.43 -7.77 30.99
CA HIS A 282 -6.45 -9.13 31.51
C HIS A 282 -5.99 -10.12 30.45
N TRP A 283 -4.85 -10.76 30.70
CA TRP A 283 -4.30 -11.79 29.82
C TRP A 283 -4.88 -13.16 30.15
N GLN A 284 -5.43 -13.82 29.15
CA GLN A 284 -5.85 -15.21 29.18
C GLN A 284 -4.86 -16.04 28.37
N ARG A 285 -4.09 -16.86 29.08
CA ARG A 285 -3.14 -17.79 28.45
C ARG A 285 -3.90 -19.05 28.05
N ALA A 286 -3.79 -19.40 26.77
CA ALA A 286 -4.30 -20.65 26.23
C ALA A 286 -3.10 -21.50 25.79
N GLU A 287 -2.94 -22.65 26.45
CA GLU A 287 -2.08 -23.72 25.98
C GLU A 287 -2.81 -24.43 24.84
N ARG A 288 -2.14 -24.63 23.71
CA ARG A 288 -2.75 -25.15 22.48
C ARG A 288 -2.11 -26.47 22.05
#